data_AF-A0A959P003-F1
#
_entry.id   AF-A0A959P003-F1
#
_cell.length_a   1.000
_cell.length_b   1.000
_cell.length_c   1.000
_cell.angle_alpha   90.00
_cell.angle_beta   90.00
_cell.angle_gamma   90.00
#
_symmetry.space_group_name_H-M   'P 1'
#
loop_
_entity.id
_entity.type
_entity.pdbx_description
1 polymer ?
#
loop_
_entity_poly.entity_id
_entity_poly.type
_entity_poly.pdbx_seq_one_letter_code
_entity_poly.pdbx_strand_id
1 'polypeptide(L)'
;MQKYSIKIFILLLTFSSIQFSQTEIGKYAGEFLSLGVGGRALGMGGANVAVANDVTAGYWNPAGLARMDYPQISLMHEEHFGSLVNYNYGAVAIPYGTDMSFGISAIRLSIDGISDTRNAGFDRETGESINLLDPNWQILHPNWGLDKSKITDFSNTDWAFFLTFAKRQSDKFYWGANVKFIRRDIAEFGATGIGFDVGAVYMPYENFSVGANLMDVTTTLLAWDNGRNELISPTAKIGTAYMFEFLGGQITPAVDFDVRFENRQFASQFNLGPVSFDTRLGLEYSFKNIIAFRGGYNDVKQFTIGAGVKLPKLNIDYTFATFNETKANGLP
;
A
#
# COMPACT_ATOMS: atom_id res chain seq x y z
N MET A 1 40.06 26.23 -22.94
CA MET A 1 39.60 25.15 -22.04
C MET A 1 38.22 24.56 -22.38
N GLN A 2 37.52 25.03 -23.44
CA GLN A 2 36.14 24.61 -23.75
C GLN A 2 36.01 23.40 -24.70
N LYS A 3 37.09 22.97 -25.36
CA LYS A 3 37.05 21.88 -26.36
C LYS A 3 37.27 20.47 -25.78
N TYR A 4 37.72 20.34 -24.53
CA TYR A 4 37.95 19.04 -23.88
C TYR A 4 36.73 18.52 -23.09
N SER A 5 35.82 19.41 -22.67
CA SER A 5 34.63 19.04 -21.90
C SER A 5 33.57 18.29 -22.70
N ILE A 6 33.45 18.55 -24.02
CA ILE A 6 32.47 17.89 -24.89
C ILE A 6 32.87 16.44 -25.22
N LYS A 7 34.18 16.16 -25.32
CA LYS A 7 34.67 14.79 -25.56
C LYS A 7 34.54 13.89 -24.33
N ILE A 8 34.63 14.45 -23.12
CA ILE A 8 34.40 13.72 -21.86
C ILE A 8 32.91 13.39 -21.69
N PHE A 9 32.02 14.29 -22.09
CA PHE A 9 30.58 14.05 -22.06
C PHE A 9 30.11 12.98 -23.07
N ILE A 10 30.76 12.91 -24.24
CA ILE A 10 30.47 11.88 -25.26
C ILE A 10 31.09 10.52 -24.90
N LEU A 11 32.23 10.49 -24.19
CA LEU A 11 32.84 9.24 -23.73
C LEU A 11 32.03 8.58 -22.58
N LEU A 12 31.40 9.37 -21.72
CA LEU A 12 30.50 8.89 -20.64
C LEU A 12 29.17 8.30 -21.16
N LEU A 13 28.80 8.56 -22.42
CA LEU A 13 27.57 8.05 -23.05
C LEU A 13 27.75 6.69 -23.75
N THR A 14 28.97 6.14 -23.79
CA THR A 14 29.27 4.90 -24.55
C THR A 14 29.58 3.67 -23.69
N PHE A 15 29.37 3.76 -22.38
CA PHE A 15 29.61 2.65 -21.44
C PHE A 15 28.35 2.09 -20.76
N SER A 16 27.15 2.35 -21.30
CA SER A 16 25.95 1.60 -20.93
C SER A 16 25.95 0.26 -21.66
N SER A 17 26.55 -0.75 -21.02
CA SER A 17 26.23 -2.14 -21.37
C SER A 17 24.72 -2.33 -21.15
N ILE A 18 24.03 -2.69 -22.22
CA ILE A 18 22.61 -3.07 -22.16
C ILE A 18 22.58 -4.43 -21.45
N GLN A 19 22.45 -4.39 -20.13
CA GLN A 19 22.00 -5.54 -19.37
C GLN A 19 20.54 -5.77 -19.77
N PHE A 20 20.27 -6.86 -20.47
CA PHE A 20 18.89 -7.30 -20.69
C PHE A 20 18.34 -7.75 -19.34
N SER A 21 17.78 -6.81 -18.58
CA SER A 21 16.96 -7.17 -17.42
C SER A 21 15.70 -7.85 -17.91
N GLN A 22 15.38 -9.01 -17.35
CA GLN A 22 14.12 -9.68 -17.59
C GLN A 22 13.03 -8.89 -16.84
N THR A 23 12.27 -8.10 -17.58
CA THR A 23 11.10 -7.40 -17.06
C THR A 23 9.94 -8.38 -16.97
N GLU A 24 9.63 -8.82 -15.76
CA GLU A 24 8.42 -9.56 -15.47
C GLU A 24 7.39 -8.57 -14.94
N ILE A 25 6.17 -8.57 -15.48
CA ILE A 25 5.06 -7.85 -14.84
C ILE A 25 4.65 -8.68 -13.62
N GLY A 26 5.30 -8.40 -12.48
CA GLY A 26 4.97 -9.04 -11.21
C GLY A 26 3.53 -8.73 -10.81
N LYS A 27 2.66 -9.76 -10.82
CA LYS A 27 1.23 -9.63 -10.48
C LYS A 27 0.96 -9.08 -9.07
N TYR A 28 1.94 -9.10 -8.17
CA TYR A 28 1.80 -8.79 -6.75
C TYR A 28 2.86 -7.81 -6.22
N ALA A 29 3.56 -7.11 -7.11
CA ALA A 29 4.67 -6.21 -6.75
C ALA A 29 4.26 -5.10 -5.76
N GLY A 30 3.01 -4.64 -5.85
CA GLY A 30 2.44 -3.60 -5.01
C GLY A 30 1.36 -4.06 -4.02
N GLU A 31 1.17 -5.36 -3.78
CA GLU A 31 0.00 -5.83 -3.01
C GLU A 31 -0.03 -5.27 -1.58
N PHE A 32 1.13 -5.10 -0.95
CA PHE A 32 1.22 -4.51 0.40
C PHE A 32 0.66 -3.08 0.47
N LEU A 33 0.72 -2.32 -0.64
CA LEU A 33 0.15 -0.98 -0.74
C LEU A 33 -1.38 -1.02 -0.82
N SER A 34 -2.01 -2.17 -1.04
CA SER A 34 -3.46 -2.28 -1.20
C SER A 34 -4.22 -2.53 0.10
N LEU A 35 -3.52 -2.79 1.20
CA LEU A 35 -4.11 -3.09 2.52
C LEU A 35 -4.88 -1.91 3.12
N GLY A 36 -4.59 -0.68 2.70
CA GLY A 36 -5.19 0.53 3.25
C GLY A 36 -4.36 1.11 4.41
N VAL A 37 -4.71 2.30 4.90
CA VAL A 37 -4.16 2.87 6.15
C VAL A 37 -5.23 3.67 6.89
N GLY A 38 -5.07 3.83 8.19
CA GLY A 38 -5.95 4.60 9.06
C GLY A 38 -7.22 3.84 9.47
N GLY A 39 -7.44 3.70 10.78
CA GLY A 39 -8.59 2.97 11.33
C GLY A 39 -9.92 3.51 10.82
N ARG A 40 -10.09 4.83 10.71
CA ARG A 40 -11.28 5.47 10.12
C ARG A 40 -11.58 4.97 8.71
N ALA A 41 -10.61 5.03 7.81
CA ALA A 41 -10.80 4.65 6.41
C ALA A 41 -11.02 3.14 6.27
N LEU A 42 -10.26 2.33 6.99
CA LEU A 42 -10.44 0.88 7.05
C LEU A 42 -11.84 0.51 7.57
N GLY A 43 -12.36 1.24 8.57
CA GLY A 43 -13.70 1.02 9.12
C GLY A 43 -14.83 1.31 8.12
N MET A 44 -14.54 2.13 7.11
CA MET A 44 -15.42 2.44 5.97
C MET A 44 -15.13 1.56 4.74
N GLY A 45 -14.48 0.41 4.89
CA GLY A 45 -14.15 -0.49 3.77
C GLY A 45 -13.10 0.06 2.80
N GLY A 46 -12.40 1.13 3.19
CA GLY A 46 -11.48 1.88 2.34
C GLY A 46 -12.17 2.90 1.42
N ALA A 47 -13.47 3.17 1.58
CA ALA A 47 -14.17 4.22 0.85
C ALA A 47 -13.80 5.60 1.40
N ASN A 48 -12.65 6.14 0.97
CA ASN A 48 -12.04 7.33 1.56
C ASN A 48 -11.53 8.35 0.52
N VAL A 49 -11.59 8.07 -0.78
CA VAL A 49 -11.01 8.92 -1.85
C VAL A 49 -11.61 10.34 -1.84
N ALA A 50 -12.92 10.47 -1.56
CA ALA A 50 -13.60 11.76 -1.44
C ALA A 50 -13.71 12.29 0.00
N VAL A 51 -13.46 11.43 0.99
CA VAL A 51 -13.60 11.76 2.42
C VAL A 51 -12.28 12.29 2.99
N ALA A 52 -11.14 11.78 2.52
CA ALA A 52 -9.80 12.07 3.01
C ALA A 52 -9.57 13.57 3.27
N ASN A 53 -9.26 13.90 4.53
CA ASN A 53 -9.08 15.26 5.01
C ASN A 53 -8.15 15.34 6.24
N ASP A 54 -7.32 14.34 6.44
CA ASP A 54 -6.37 14.24 7.54
C ASP A 54 -5.00 13.79 7.01
N VAL A 55 -4.04 13.62 7.92
CA VAL A 55 -2.66 13.20 7.58
C VAL A 55 -2.56 11.89 6.79
N THR A 56 -3.59 11.03 6.81
CA THR A 56 -3.64 9.79 6.00
C THR A 56 -3.97 10.05 4.53
N ALA A 57 -4.36 11.29 4.18
CA ALA A 57 -4.69 11.67 2.81
C ALA A 57 -3.54 11.44 1.82
N GLY A 58 -2.28 11.51 2.28
CA GLY A 58 -1.12 11.15 1.46
C GLY A 58 -1.21 9.75 0.85
N TYR A 59 -1.86 8.79 1.52
CA TYR A 59 -2.11 7.46 0.97
C TYR A 59 -3.40 7.39 0.14
N TRP A 60 -4.52 7.94 0.65
CA TRP A 60 -5.84 7.75 0.03
C TRP A 60 -6.11 8.65 -1.17
N ASN A 61 -5.83 9.94 -1.04
CA ASN A 61 -5.96 10.96 -2.08
C ASN A 61 -5.15 12.21 -1.65
N PRO A 62 -4.00 12.49 -2.27
CA PRO A 62 -3.10 13.55 -1.81
C PRO A 62 -3.75 14.93 -1.79
N ALA A 63 -4.75 15.19 -2.64
CA ALA A 63 -5.50 16.46 -2.61
C ALA A 63 -6.22 16.72 -1.29
N GLY A 64 -6.63 15.66 -0.59
CA GLY A 64 -7.29 15.75 0.71
C GLY A 64 -6.40 16.38 1.79
N LEU A 65 -5.07 16.35 1.62
CA LEU A 65 -4.13 16.91 2.60
C LEU A 65 -4.28 18.43 2.72
N ALA A 66 -4.63 19.14 1.63
CA ALA A 66 -4.88 20.59 1.64
C ALA A 66 -6.17 21.01 2.36
N ARG A 67 -6.93 20.05 2.89
CA ARG A 67 -8.12 20.27 3.72
C ARG A 67 -7.79 20.23 5.22
N MET A 68 -6.53 20.01 5.58
CA MET A 68 -6.08 20.06 6.98
C MET A 68 -5.93 21.50 7.47
N ASP A 69 -6.43 21.77 8.67
CA ASP A 69 -6.33 23.10 9.30
C ASP A 69 -5.15 23.23 10.27
N TYR A 70 -4.57 22.11 10.71
CA TYR A 70 -3.51 22.07 11.71
C TYR A 70 -2.51 20.93 11.45
N PRO A 71 -1.26 21.05 11.95
CA PRO A 71 -0.29 19.96 11.91
C PRO A 71 -0.84 18.68 12.56
N GLN A 72 -0.64 17.54 11.92
CA GLN A 72 -1.11 16.25 12.41
C GLN A 72 -0.01 15.20 12.33
N ILE A 73 -0.08 14.26 13.28
CA ILE A 73 0.68 13.02 13.30
C ILE A 73 -0.31 11.86 13.38
N SER A 74 -0.03 10.76 12.68
CA SER A 74 -0.79 9.52 12.78
C SER A 74 0.16 8.35 12.85
N LEU A 75 -0.22 7.37 13.68
CA LEU A 75 0.42 6.08 13.80
C LEU A 75 -0.68 5.01 13.72
N MET A 76 -0.38 3.91 13.05
CA MET A 76 -1.26 2.76 12.94
C MET A 76 -0.43 1.50 13.00
N HIS A 77 -1.00 0.49 13.64
CA HIS A 77 -0.47 -0.85 13.70
C HIS A 77 -1.61 -1.83 13.43
N GLU A 78 -1.36 -2.79 12.56
CA GLU A 78 -2.25 -3.87 12.18
C GLU A 78 -1.47 -5.19 12.19
N GLU A 79 -2.08 -6.22 12.79
CA GLU A 79 -1.52 -7.56 12.87
C GLU A 79 -2.41 -8.52 12.08
N HIS A 80 -1.81 -9.33 11.22
CA HIS A 80 -2.49 -10.48 10.62
C HIS A 80 -1.86 -11.79 11.10
N PHE A 81 -2.71 -12.82 11.19
CA PHE A 81 -2.31 -14.20 11.50
C PHE A 81 -1.53 -14.35 12.82
N GLY A 82 -1.97 -13.66 13.88
CA GLY A 82 -1.34 -13.75 15.20
C GLY A 82 0.06 -13.12 15.23
N SER A 83 0.18 -11.89 14.71
CA SER A 83 1.41 -11.10 14.65
C SER A 83 2.50 -11.66 13.73
N LEU A 84 2.19 -12.67 12.90
CA LEU A 84 3.12 -13.18 11.89
C LEU A 84 3.39 -12.15 10.79
N VAL A 85 2.36 -11.39 10.43
CA VAL A 85 2.46 -10.31 9.45
C VAL A 85 2.12 -9.00 10.15
N ASN A 86 3.07 -8.08 10.15
CA ASN A 86 2.94 -6.79 10.82
C ASN A 86 2.87 -5.68 9.79
N TYR A 87 1.78 -4.90 9.81
CA TYR A 87 1.57 -3.79 8.90
C TYR A 87 1.45 -2.49 9.70
N ASN A 88 2.42 -1.59 9.47
CA ASN A 88 2.58 -0.37 10.23
C ASN A 88 2.50 0.84 9.32
N TYR A 89 1.89 1.90 9.80
CA TYR A 89 1.87 3.19 9.13
C TYR A 89 2.22 4.31 10.09
N GLY A 90 3.03 5.24 9.62
CA GLY A 90 3.36 6.46 10.35
C GLY A 90 3.38 7.66 9.41
N ALA A 91 2.83 8.78 9.86
CA ALA A 91 2.74 9.97 9.02
C ALA A 91 2.74 11.27 9.82
N VAL A 92 3.30 12.30 9.21
CA VAL A 92 3.26 13.69 9.69
C VAL A 92 2.91 14.59 8.53
N ALA A 93 2.01 15.55 8.75
CA ALA A 93 1.69 16.56 7.77
C ALA A 93 1.49 17.93 8.40
N ILE A 94 1.86 18.96 7.64
CA ILE A 94 1.82 20.35 8.05
C ILE A 94 1.11 21.19 6.97
N PRO A 95 0.08 21.98 7.32
CA PRO A 95 -0.40 23.04 6.45
C PRO A 95 0.63 24.16 6.38
N TYR A 96 0.75 24.78 5.21
CA TYR A 96 1.66 25.89 4.95
C TYR A 96 0.92 27.01 4.23
N GLY A 97 0.96 28.22 4.81
CA GLY A 97 0.16 29.34 4.32
C GLY A 97 -1.33 29.10 4.50
N THR A 98 -2.13 29.55 3.55
CA THR A 98 -3.60 29.41 3.56
C THR A 98 -4.11 28.34 2.60
N ASP A 99 -3.26 27.85 1.72
CA ASP A 99 -3.67 27.04 0.58
C ASP A 99 -2.80 25.81 0.31
N MET A 100 -1.69 25.59 1.01
CA MET A 100 -0.80 24.46 0.76
C MET A 100 -0.65 23.53 1.96
N SER A 101 -0.27 22.28 1.71
CA SER A 101 0.07 21.33 2.76
C SER A 101 1.16 20.37 2.28
N PHE A 102 2.03 19.97 3.20
CA PHE A 102 3.12 19.03 2.96
C PHE A 102 2.99 17.85 3.92
N GLY A 103 3.24 16.64 3.43
CA GLY A 103 3.15 15.43 4.22
C GLY A 103 4.33 14.49 3.95
N ILE A 104 4.71 13.75 4.98
CA ILE A 104 5.61 12.61 4.88
C ILE A 104 4.91 11.44 5.53
N SER A 105 4.86 10.29 4.85
CA SER A 105 4.36 9.05 5.45
C SER A 105 5.19 7.84 5.08
N ALA A 106 5.13 6.81 5.90
CA ALA A 106 5.81 5.54 5.71
C ALA A 106 4.85 4.40 6.01
N ILE A 107 4.89 3.39 5.14
CA ILE A 107 4.27 2.08 5.32
C ILE A 107 5.39 1.06 5.49
N ARG A 108 5.22 0.14 6.45
CA ARG A 108 6.08 -1.03 6.61
C ARG A 108 5.22 -2.29 6.75
N LEU A 109 5.39 -3.23 5.84
CA LEU A 109 4.93 -4.61 5.98
C LEU A 109 6.14 -5.48 6.34
N SER A 110 6.07 -6.29 7.40
CA SER A 110 7.12 -7.28 7.70
C SER A 110 6.59 -8.63 8.08
N ILE A 111 7.38 -9.64 7.70
CA ILE A 111 7.29 -11.02 8.16
C ILE A 111 8.68 -11.37 8.69
N ASP A 112 8.78 -11.48 10.01
CA ASP A 112 10.04 -11.67 10.71
C ASP A 112 10.20 -13.14 11.15
N GLY A 113 11.44 -13.62 11.31
CA GLY A 113 11.72 -14.96 11.85
C GLY A 113 11.33 -16.12 10.91
N ILE A 114 11.48 -15.94 9.60
CA ILE A 114 11.26 -17.01 8.62
C ILE A 114 12.47 -17.95 8.67
N SER A 115 12.26 -19.19 9.12
CA SER A 115 13.34 -20.17 9.19
C SER A 115 13.83 -20.59 7.80
N ASP A 116 15.10 -20.36 7.56
CA ASP A 116 15.85 -20.83 6.41
C ASP A 116 16.37 -22.26 6.66
N THR A 117 15.81 -23.20 5.93
CA THR A 117 16.21 -24.61 5.98
C THR A 117 17.04 -25.03 4.75
N ARG A 118 17.25 -24.13 3.78
CA ARG A 118 17.84 -24.47 2.47
C ARG A 118 19.21 -25.14 2.59
N ASN A 119 19.99 -24.73 3.59
CA ASN A 119 21.34 -25.22 3.89
C ASN A 119 21.43 -26.11 5.14
N ALA A 120 20.30 -26.51 5.72
CA ALA A 120 20.25 -27.30 6.96
C ALA A 120 20.18 -28.83 6.70
N GLY A 121 20.09 -29.25 5.44
CA GLY A 121 20.07 -30.66 5.07
C GLY A 121 21.43 -31.33 5.28
N PHE A 122 21.44 -32.58 5.74
CA PHE A 122 22.62 -33.43 5.74
C PHE A 122 22.26 -34.90 5.57
N ASP A 123 23.17 -35.70 5.02
CA ASP A 123 23.02 -37.15 4.91
C ASP A 123 23.41 -37.82 6.24
N ARG A 124 22.54 -38.64 6.83
CA ARG A 124 22.83 -39.28 8.13
C ARG A 124 23.88 -40.37 8.05
N GLU A 125 24.10 -40.95 6.88
CA GLU A 125 25.06 -42.04 6.69
C GLU A 125 26.46 -41.50 6.40
N THR A 126 26.56 -40.49 5.54
CA THR A 126 27.87 -39.91 5.13
C THR A 126 28.25 -38.66 5.91
N GLY A 127 27.29 -37.97 6.53
CA GLY A 127 27.49 -36.67 7.19
C GLY A 127 27.62 -35.49 6.22
N GLU A 128 27.46 -35.72 4.92
CA GLU A 128 27.59 -34.67 3.90
C GLU A 128 26.43 -33.67 3.97
N SER A 129 26.71 -32.39 3.69
CA SER A 129 25.66 -31.36 3.65
C SER A 129 24.86 -31.46 2.34
N ILE A 130 23.54 -31.35 2.44
CA ILE A 130 22.60 -31.47 1.33
C ILE A 130 22.03 -30.08 1.02
N ASN A 131 22.10 -29.68 -0.24
CA ASN A 131 21.37 -28.51 -0.71
C ASN A 131 19.91 -28.89 -0.96
N LEU A 132 18.99 -28.45 -0.09
CA LEU A 132 17.58 -28.79 -0.19
C LEU A 132 16.86 -28.11 -1.38
N LEU A 133 17.56 -27.25 -2.12
CA LEU A 133 17.05 -26.66 -3.37
C LEU A 133 17.28 -27.55 -4.60
N ASP A 134 18.13 -28.58 -4.52
CA ASP A 134 18.37 -29.49 -5.65
C ASP A 134 17.17 -30.44 -5.84
N PRO A 135 16.45 -30.42 -6.97
CA PRO A 135 15.28 -31.28 -7.19
C PRO A 135 15.53 -32.78 -6.96
N ASN A 136 16.77 -33.24 -7.10
CA ASN A 136 17.15 -34.64 -6.95
C ASN A 136 17.65 -34.99 -5.54
N TRP A 137 17.69 -34.04 -4.61
CA TRP A 137 18.31 -34.24 -3.30
C TRP A 137 17.70 -35.43 -2.53
N GLN A 138 16.39 -35.64 -2.64
CA GLN A 138 15.69 -36.75 -1.97
C GLN A 138 16.03 -38.11 -2.56
N ILE A 139 16.36 -38.17 -3.85
CA ILE A 139 16.73 -39.40 -4.55
C ILE A 139 18.20 -39.74 -4.24
N LEU A 140 19.06 -38.72 -4.20
CA LEU A 140 20.49 -38.86 -3.93
C LEU A 140 20.78 -39.16 -2.46
N HIS A 141 19.94 -38.68 -1.54
CA HIS A 141 20.11 -38.80 -0.10
C HIS A 141 18.87 -39.38 0.58
N PRO A 142 18.58 -40.70 0.44
CA PRO A 142 17.40 -41.32 1.03
C PRO A 142 17.41 -41.31 2.57
N ASN A 143 18.59 -41.20 3.19
CA ASN A 143 18.81 -41.18 4.64
C ASN A 143 19.07 -39.77 5.20
N TRP A 144 18.49 -38.72 4.61
CA TRP A 144 18.73 -37.33 5.01
C TRP A 144 18.10 -36.92 6.35
N GLY A 145 18.69 -35.94 7.04
CA GLY A 145 18.14 -35.25 8.20
C GLY A 145 18.30 -33.73 8.14
N LEU A 146 17.69 -33.03 9.09
CA LEU A 146 17.88 -31.59 9.31
C LEU A 146 18.80 -31.36 10.50
N ASP A 147 19.90 -30.67 10.25
CA ASP A 147 20.77 -30.14 11.29
C ASP A 147 20.18 -28.84 11.81
N LYS A 148 19.52 -28.92 12.96
CA LYS A 148 18.89 -27.76 13.61
C LYS A 148 19.88 -26.64 13.94
N SER A 149 21.17 -26.94 14.08
CA SER A 149 22.20 -25.93 14.36
C SER A 149 22.53 -25.05 13.15
N LYS A 150 22.16 -25.50 11.94
CA LYS A 150 22.37 -24.78 10.67
C LYS A 150 21.12 -24.05 10.18
N ILE A 151 20.00 -24.17 10.89
CA ILE A 151 18.79 -23.39 10.60
C ILE A 151 19.07 -21.94 11.02
N THR A 152 19.05 -21.04 10.05
CA THR A 152 19.11 -19.60 10.28
C THR A 152 17.72 -19.00 10.07
N ASP A 153 17.51 -17.74 10.43
CA ASP A 153 16.26 -17.03 10.12
C ASP A 153 16.54 -15.85 9.18
N PHE A 154 15.59 -15.56 8.32
CA PHE A 154 15.53 -14.31 7.54
C PHE A 154 14.20 -13.60 7.75
N SER A 155 14.09 -12.39 7.23
CA SER A 155 12.85 -11.62 7.26
C SER A 155 12.53 -11.12 5.86
N ASN A 156 11.24 -10.93 5.59
CA ASN A 156 10.77 -10.21 4.41
C ASN A 156 10.20 -8.89 4.87
N THR A 157 10.67 -7.78 4.30
CA THR A 157 10.19 -6.44 4.65
C THR A 157 9.94 -5.61 3.40
N ASP A 158 8.76 -5.01 3.33
CA ASP A 158 8.37 -4.05 2.30
C ASP A 158 8.15 -2.68 2.95
N TRP A 159 8.85 -1.66 2.44
CA TRP A 159 8.72 -0.27 2.84
C TRP A 159 8.20 0.58 1.69
N ALA A 160 7.32 1.52 2.00
CA ALA A 160 6.97 2.61 1.09
C ALA A 160 6.97 3.95 1.82
N PHE A 161 7.72 4.91 1.29
CA PHE A 161 7.79 6.28 1.79
C PHE A 161 7.10 7.22 0.81
N PHE A 162 6.25 8.11 1.31
CA PHE A 162 5.53 9.09 0.51
C PHE A 162 5.96 10.49 0.91
N LEU A 163 6.29 11.31 -0.09
CA LEU A 163 6.38 12.75 0.03
C LEU A 163 5.16 13.35 -0.67
N THR A 164 4.30 14.00 0.08
CA THR A 164 3.03 14.53 -0.40
C THR A 164 3.07 16.06 -0.45
N PHE A 165 2.62 16.62 -1.57
CA PHE A 165 2.27 18.03 -1.69
C PHE A 165 0.81 18.17 -2.07
N ALA A 166 0.11 19.13 -1.47
CA ALA A 166 -1.28 19.41 -1.81
C ALA A 166 -1.55 20.91 -1.80
N LYS A 167 -2.51 21.32 -2.64
CA LYS A 167 -2.94 22.71 -2.77
C LYS A 167 -4.46 22.86 -2.89
N ARG A 168 -5.02 23.80 -2.13
CA ARG A 168 -6.35 24.38 -2.29
C ARG A 168 -6.28 25.42 -3.40
N GLN A 169 -6.78 25.09 -4.58
CA GLN A 169 -6.80 26.01 -5.72
C GLN A 169 -7.96 27.02 -5.63
N SER A 170 -9.06 26.61 -5.02
CA SER A 170 -10.22 27.44 -4.68
C SER A 170 -10.96 26.80 -3.50
N ASP A 171 -11.99 27.46 -2.98
CA ASP A 171 -12.81 26.91 -1.89
C ASP A 171 -13.46 25.55 -2.23
N LYS A 172 -13.60 25.26 -3.52
CA LYS A 172 -14.27 24.07 -4.04
C LYS A 172 -13.32 23.05 -4.68
N PHE A 173 -12.06 23.39 -4.92
CA PHE A 173 -11.16 22.53 -5.70
C PHE A 173 -9.78 22.42 -5.07
N TYR A 174 -9.36 21.19 -4.88
CA TYR A 174 -8.11 20.79 -4.25
C TYR A 174 -7.41 19.80 -5.16
N TRP A 175 -6.08 19.87 -5.23
CA TRP A 175 -5.26 18.90 -5.95
C TRP A 175 -4.01 18.59 -5.14
N GLY A 176 -3.40 17.43 -5.40
CA GLY A 176 -2.16 17.03 -4.75
C GLY A 176 -1.41 15.98 -5.54
N ALA A 177 -0.17 15.76 -5.16
CA ALA A 177 0.71 14.78 -5.77
C ALA A 177 1.61 14.13 -4.73
N ASN A 178 1.98 12.88 -5.00
CA ASN A 178 2.97 12.15 -4.23
C ASN A 178 4.19 11.82 -5.07
N VAL A 179 5.35 11.81 -4.41
CA VAL A 179 6.48 10.98 -4.81
C VAL A 179 6.59 9.83 -3.82
N LYS A 180 6.62 8.60 -4.33
CA LYS A 180 6.66 7.36 -3.56
C LYS A 180 8.01 6.69 -3.75
N PHE A 181 8.68 6.28 -2.69
CA PHE A 181 9.90 5.49 -2.71
C PHE A 181 9.61 4.13 -2.10
N ILE A 182 9.86 3.05 -2.84
CA ILE A 182 9.60 1.69 -2.41
C ILE A 182 10.93 0.97 -2.22
N ARG A 183 11.08 0.27 -1.10
CA ARG A 183 12.18 -0.64 -0.82
C ARG A 183 11.59 -1.98 -0.40
N ARG A 184 12.00 -3.05 -1.06
CA ARG A 184 11.62 -4.42 -0.72
C ARG A 184 12.86 -5.22 -0.42
N ASP A 185 12.81 -6.05 0.61
CA ASP A 185 13.86 -6.99 0.95
C ASP A 185 13.19 -8.35 1.15
N ILE A 186 13.55 -9.33 0.31
CA ILE A 186 13.06 -10.71 0.37
C ILE A 186 14.27 -11.63 0.45
N ALA A 187 14.41 -12.30 1.60
CA ALA A 187 15.59 -13.11 1.90
C ALA A 187 16.90 -12.35 1.59
N GLU A 188 17.72 -12.86 0.68
CA GLU A 188 18.99 -12.24 0.27
C GLU A 188 18.88 -11.16 -0.83
N PHE A 189 17.70 -10.89 -1.40
CA PHE A 189 17.53 -9.96 -2.52
C PHE A 189 16.76 -8.70 -2.13
N GLY A 190 17.19 -7.56 -2.68
CA GLY A 190 16.54 -6.26 -2.50
C GLY A 190 16.02 -5.64 -3.79
N ALA A 191 14.91 -4.90 -3.70
CA ALA A 191 14.33 -4.13 -4.79
C ALA A 191 14.11 -2.67 -4.40
N THR A 192 14.33 -1.74 -5.32
CA THR A 192 14.02 -0.31 -5.11
C THR A 192 13.17 0.21 -6.27
N GLY A 193 12.20 1.08 -5.98
CA GLY A 193 11.45 1.80 -7.00
C GLY A 193 10.97 3.18 -6.61
N ILE A 194 10.58 3.95 -7.62
CA ILE A 194 10.03 5.31 -7.47
C ILE A 194 8.71 5.39 -8.22
N GLY A 195 7.67 5.83 -7.52
CA GLY A 195 6.33 6.00 -8.04
C GLY A 195 5.82 7.42 -7.88
N PHE A 196 4.76 7.74 -8.63
CA PHE A 196 4.12 9.04 -8.60
C PHE A 196 2.61 8.86 -8.56
N ASP A 197 1.95 9.59 -7.68
CA ASP A 197 0.50 9.61 -7.58
C ASP A 197 -0.01 11.04 -7.75
N VAL A 198 -1.22 11.21 -8.28
CA VAL A 198 -1.90 12.50 -8.38
C VAL A 198 -3.34 12.38 -7.96
N GLY A 199 -3.84 13.38 -7.25
CA GLY A 199 -5.19 13.39 -6.71
C GLY A 199 -5.87 14.73 -6.89
N ALA A 200 -7.20 14.70 -6.89
CA ALA A 200 -8.07 15.86 -6.88
C ALA A 200 -9.29 15.61 -5.99
N VAL A 201 -9.79 16.67 -5.37
CA VAL A 201 -11.08 16.70 -4.65
C VAL A 201 -11.84 17.94 -5.09
N TYR A 202 -13.09 17.74 -5.50
CA TYR A 202 -14.04 18.79 -5.85
C TYR A 202 -15.23 18.78 -4.89
N MET A 203 -15.54 19.93 -4.30
CA MET A 203 -16.62 20.13 -3.33
C MET A 203 -17.59 21.19 -3.88
N PRO A 204 -18.55 20.83 -4.74
CA PRO A 204 -19.49 21.79 -5.32
C PRO A 204 -20.37 22.44 -4.25
N TYR A 205 -20.65 21.70 -3.17
CA TYR A 205 -21.40 22.08 -1.97
C TYR A 205 -20.62 21.68 -0.72
N GLU A 206 -20.89 22.32 0.42
CA GLU A 206 -20.20 22.03 1.68
C GLU A 206 -20.39 20.59 2.16
N ASN A 207 -21.52 19.98 1.77
CA ASN A 207 -21.93 18.66 2.19
C ASN A 207 -21.75 17.57 1.13
N PHE A 208 -21.15 17.87 -0.02
CA PHE A 208 -20.92 16.89 -1.09
C PHE A 208 -19.51 17.00 -1.63
N SER A 209 -18.79 15.89 -1.68
CA SER A 209 -17.46 15.80 -2.27
C SER A 209 -17.37 14.71 -3.32
N VAL A 210 -16.58 15.01 -4.36
CA VAL A 210 -16.17 14.07 -5.40
C VAL A 210 -14.64 14.05 -5.41
N GLY A 211 -14.05 12.87 -5.32
CA GLY A 211 -12.61 12.67 -5.33
C GLY A 211 -12.17 11.86 -6.55
N ALA A 212 -10.97 12.12 -7.04
CA ALA A 212 -10.29 11.28 -8.00
C ALA A 212 -8.84 11.10 -7.55
N ASN A 213 -8.31 9.88 -7.66
CA ASN A 213 -6.91 9.58 -7.38
C ASN A 213 -6.36 8.63 -8.45
N LEU A 214 -5.18 8.93 -8.98
CA LEU A 214 -4.45 8.09 -9.90
C LEU A 214 -3.11 7.75 -9.27
N MET A 215 -2.99 6.49 -8.83
CA MET A 215 -1.80 5.94 -8.20
C MET A 215 -0.88 5.35 -9.27
N ASP A 216 0.43 5.42 -9.04
CA ASP A 216 1.46 4.83 -9.92
C ASP A 216 1.33 5.28 -11.38
N VAL A 217 1.08 6.58 -11.60
CA VAL A 217 0.76 7.20 -12.91
C VAL A 217 1.76 6.83 -14.02
N THR A 218 3.02 6.61 -13.64
CA THR A 218 4.14 6.33 -14.55
C THR A 218 4.47 4.84 -14.67
N THR A 219 3.71 3.95 -14.01
CA THR A 219 4.06 2.55 -13.76
C THR A 219 5.36 2.45 -12.96
N THR A 220 5.26 2.11 -11.68
CA THR A 220 6.43 2.08 -10.79
C THR A 220 7.29 0.87 -11.10
N LEU A 221 8.52 1.11 -11.53
CA LEU A 221 9.54 0.08 -11.73
C LEU A 221 10.23 -0.24 -10.42
N LEU A 222 10.22 -1.52 -10.04
CA LEU A 222 11.03 -2.09 -8.97
C LEU A 222 12.21 -2.81 -9.60
N ALA A 223 13.41 -2.25 -9.42
CA ALA A 223 14.65 -2.85 -9.88
C ALA A 223 15.26 -3.71 -8.77
N TRP A 224 15.40 -5.01 -9.03
CA TRP A 224 16.03 -5.96 -8.12
C TRP A 224 17.54 -6.03 -8.33
N ASP A 225 18.28 -6.24 -7.26
CA ASP A 225 19.75 -6.40 -7.28
C ASP A 225 20.23 -7.67 -8.01
N ASN A 226 19.35 -8.65 -8.22
CA ASN A 226 19.59 -9.84 -9.04
C ASN A 226 19.36 -9.63 -10.56
N GLY A 227 19.09 -8.39 -10.98
CA GLY A 227 18.90 -8.04 -12.39
C GLY A 227 17.48 -8.29 -12.93
N ARG A 228 16.52 -8.68 -12.09
CA ARG A 228 15.09 -8.72 -12.45
C ARG A 228 14.44 -7.36 -12.26
N ASN A 229 13.37 -7.13 -13.01
CA ASN A 229 12.52 -5.97 -12.84
C ASN A 229 11.07 -6.41 -12.61
N GLU A 230 10.39 -5.75 -11.69
CA GLU A 230 8.94 -5.86 -11.49
C GLU A 230 8.26 -4.50 -11.72
N LEU A 231 6.96 -4.52 -12.03
CA LEU A 231 6.17 -3.31 -12.28
C LEU A 231 4.95 -3.27 -11.37
N ILE A 232 4.67 -2.12 -10.77
CA ILE A 232 3.38 -1.83 -10.12
C ILE A 232 2.54 -1.05 -11.13
N SER A 233 1.36 -1.58 -11.45
CA SER A 233 0.51 -0.98 -12.47
C SER A 233 -0.27 0.21 -11.91
N PRO A 234 -0.63 1.19 -12.75
CA PRO A 234 -1.48 2.28 -12.33
C PRO A 234 -2.81 1.80 -11.73
N THR A 235 -3.35 2.56 -10.78
CA THR A 235 -4.71 2.36 -10.25
C THR A 235 -5.46 3.68 -10.29
N ALA A 236 -6.61 3.70 -10.95
CA ALA A 236 -7.50 4.86 -10.96
C ALA A 236 -8.62 4.66 -9.94
N LYS A 237 -8.91 5.67 -9.14
CA LYS A 237 -9.98 5.66 -8.15
C LYS A 237 -10.85 6.90 -8.29
N ILE A 238 -12.17 6.72 -8.19
CA ILE A 238 -13.14 7.82 -8.15
C ILE A 238 -14.02 7.59 -6.93
N GLY A 239 -14.16 8.62 -6.10
CA GLY A 239 -14.94 8.57 -4.87
C GLY A 239 -16.02 9.63 -4.82
N THR A 240 -17.08 9.35 -4.08
CA THR A 240 -18.11 10.33 -3.73
C THR A 240 -18.47 10.20 -2.25
N ALA A 241 -18.75 11.32 -1.59
CA ALA A 241 -19.25 11.32 -0.23
C ALA A 241 -20.28 12.44 -0.02
N TYR A 242 -21.29 12.16 0.80
CA TYR A 242 -22.33 13.11 1.14
C TYR A 242 -22.49 13.18 2.64
N MET A 243 -22.54 14.38 3.21
CA MET A 243 -22.69 14.59 4.65
C MET A 243 -24.08 15.13 4.93
N PHE A 244 -24.78 14.56 5.91
CA PHE A 244 -26.07 15.10 6.35
C PHE A 244 -26.27 14.87 7.84
N GLU A 245 -27.07 15.75 8.45
CA GLU A 245 -27.39 15.65 9.87
C GLU A 245 -28.51 14.65 10.11
N PHE A 246 -28.35 13.83 11.15
CA PHE A 246 -29.35 12.86 11.57
C PHE A 246 -29.22 12.58 13.07
N LEU A 247 -30.34 12.61 13.81
CA LEU A 247 -30.41 12.31 15.25
C LEU A 247 -29.36 13.06 16.12
N GLY A 248 -29.04 14.31 15.77
CA GLY A 248 -28.06 15.11 16.50
C GLY A 248 -26.60 14.69 16.27
N GLY A 249 -26.36 13.85 15.27
CA GLY A 249 -25.05 13.52 14.72
C GLY A 249 -24.97 13.81 13.21
N GLN A 250 -23.84 13.46 12.62
CA GLN A 250 -23.60 13.54 11.18
C GLN A 250 -23.47 12.13 10.62
N ILE A 251 -24.14 11.86 9.50
CA ILE A 251 -23.95 10.66 8.69
C ILE A 251 -23.16 11.03 7.44
N THR A 252 -22.19 10.18 7.09
CA THR A 252 -21.35 10.31 5.89
C THR A 252 -21.31 8.98 5.13
N PRO A 253 -22.25 8.70 4.21
CA PRO A 253 -22.07 7.69 3.18
C PRO A 253 -20.92 8.06 2.24
N ALA A 254 -20.15 7.06 1.85
CA ALA A 254 -19.09 7.16 0.85
C ALA A 254 -19.12 5.96 -0.09
N VAL A 255 -18.82 6.20 -1.37
CA VAL A 255 -18.71 5.17 -2.40
C VAL A 255 -17.49 5.47 -3.24
N ASP A 256 -16.59 4.49 -3.34
CA ASP A 256 -15.41 4.56 -4.19
C ASP A 256 -15.44 3.44 -5.25
N PHE A 257 -14.99 3.77 -6.45
CA PHE A 257 -14.81 2.84 -7.57
C PHE A 257 -13.34 2.81 -7.96
N ASP A 258 -12.76 1.61 -7.94
CA ASP A 258 -11.37 1.33 -8.27
C ASP A 258 -11.28 0.65 -9.64
N VAL A 259 -10.39 1.13 -10.50
CA VAL A 259 -10.01 0.49 -11.77
C VAL A 259 -8.53 0.15 -11.71
N ARG A 260 -8.20 -1.15 -11.81
CA ARG A 260 -6.83 -1.65 -11.73
C ARG A 260 -6.47 -2.45 -12.97
N PHE A 261 -5.19 -2.44 -13.35
CA PHE A 261 -4.68 -3.10 -14.57
C PHE A 261 -3.78 -4.31 -14.25
N GLU A 262 -3.96 -4.91 -13.07
CA GLU A 262 -3.08 -5.94 -12.48
C GLU A 262 -3.58 -7.38 -12.69
N ASN A 263 -4.61 -7.60 -13.51
CA ASN A 263 -5.23 -8.91 -13.77
C ASN A 263 -5.68 -9.66 -12.49
N ARG A 264 -6.29 -8.93 -11.54
CA ARG A 264 -6.87 -9.47 -10.30
C ARG A 264 -8.17 -10.24 -10.58
N GLN A 265 -8.11 -11.45 -11.10
CA GLN A 265 -9.34 -12.19 -11.49
C GLN A 265 -10.13 -12.74 -10.30
N PHE A 266 -9.48 -13.39 -9.33
CA PHE A 266 -10.17 -14.06 -8.22
C PHE A 266 -10.57 -13.12 -7.08
N ALA A 267 -9.73 -12.13 -6.80
CA ALA A 267 -9.93 -11.19 -5.70
C ALA A 267 -10.86 -10.02 -6.06
N SER A 268 -11.16 -9.79 -7.35
CA SER A 268 -12.00 -8.67 -7.77
C SER A 268 -13.49 -8.96 -7.70
N GLN A 269 -14.28 -7.90 -7.66
CA GLN A 269 -15.73 -7.96 -7.77
C GLN A 269 -16.17 -8.20 -9.21
N PHE A 270 -15.52 -7.51 -10.17
CA PHE A 270 -15.72 -7.69 -11.59
C PHE A 270 -14.40 -7.51 -12.35
N ASN A 271 -14.17 -8.29 -13.40
CA ASN A 271 -12.99 -8.16 -14.25
C ASN A 271 -13.32 -8.38 -15.73
N LEU A 272 -12.61 -7.64 -16.59
CA LEU A 272 -12.64 -7.83 -18.05
C LEU A 272 -11.21 -8.01 -18.54
N GLY A 273 -10.80 -9.26 -18.74
CA GLY A 273 -9.42 -9.61 -19.05
C GLY A 273 -8.47 -9.15 -17.93
N PRO A 274 -7.45 -8.32 -18.23
CA PRO A 274 -6.47 -7.86 -17.23
C PRO A 274 -6.96 -6.68 -16.37
N VAL A 275 -8.14 -6.11 -16.66
CA VAL A 275 -8.67 -4.95 -15.94
C VAL A 275 -9.67 -5.42 -14.88
N SER A 276 -9.51 -4.97 -13.63
CA SER A 276 -10.48 -5.21 -12.55
C SER A 276 -11.20 -3.92 -12.16
N PHE A 277 -12.46 -4.09 -11.75
CA PHE A 277 -13.36 -3.06 -11.29
C PHE A 277 -13.88 -3.45 -9.92
N ASP A 278 -13.57 -2.64 -8.91
CA ASP A 278 -13.90 -2.93 -7.53
C ASP A 278 -14.62 -1.74 -6.89
N THR A 279 -15.66 -2.02 -6.11
CA THR A 279 -16.43 -0.99 -5.41
C THR A 279 -16.17 -1.08 -3.91
N ARG A 280 -16.02 0.07 -3.26
CA ARG A 280 -15.96 0.19 -1.81
C ARG A 280 -17.15 1.01 -1.34
N LEU A 281 -17.81 0.53 -0.30
CA LEU A 281 -18.93 1.21 0.34
C LEU A 281 -18.55 1.53 1.78
N GLY A 282 -18.81 2.75 2.21
CA GLY A 282 -18.53 3.22 3.56
C GLY A 282 -19.70 4.01 4.12
N LEU A 283 -19.91 3.88 5.43
CA LEU A 283 -20.85 4.68 6.18
C LEU A 283 -20.22 5.05 7.52
N GLU A 284 -20.15 6.34 7.82
CA GLU A 284 -19.75 6.87 9.12
C GLU A 284 -20.94 7.57 9.78
N TYR A 285 -21.20 7.28 11.06
CA TYR A 285 -22.09 8.06 11.91
C TYR A 285 -21.27 8.67 13.05
N SER A 286 -21.17 10.00 13.07
CA SER A 286 -20.43 10.78 14.06
C SER A 286 -21.39 11.51 15.01
N PHE A 287 -21.48 11.05 16.24
CA PHE A 287 -22.30 11.67 17.27
C PHE A 287 -21.53 12.80 17.96
N LYS A 288 -22.05 14.04 17.82
CA LYS A 288 -21.47 15.27 18.38
C LYS A 288 -19.99 15.49 18.05
N ASN A 289 -19.49 14.90 16.97
CA ASN A 289 -18.07 14.94 16.59
C ASN A 289 -17.13 14.41 17.70
N ILE A 290 -17.62 13.49 18.55
CA ILE A 290 -16.85 12.85 19.63
C ILE A 290 -16.78 11.34 19.40
N ILE A 291 -17.90 10.68 19.12
CA ILE A 291 -17.95 9.23 18.93
C ILE A 291 -18.35 8.95 17.50
N ALA A 292 -17.57 8.11 16.82
CA ALA A 292 -17.86 7.68 15.46
C ALA A 292 -18.08 6.16 15.42
N PHE A 293 -19.12 5.74 14.70
CA PHE A 293 -19.36 4.35 14.33
C PHE A 293 -19.28 4.23 12.81
N ARG A 294 -18.66 3.16 12.34
CA ARG A 294 -18.35 2.96 10.92
C ARG A 294 -18.69 1.55 10.50
N GLY A 295 -19.24 1.44 9.30
CA GLY A 295 -19.43 0.17 8.61
C GLY A 295 -18.98 0.33 7.17
N GLY A 296 -18.47 -0.75 6.59
CA GLY A 296 -18.04 -0.74 5.21
C GLY A 296 -17.97 -2.11 4.56
N TYR A 297 -17.80 -2.07 3.25
CA TYR A 297 -17.60 -3.22 2.37
C TYR A 297 -16.45 -2.91 1.42
N ASN A 298 -15.41 -3.75 1.43
CA ASN A 298 -14.16 -3.48 0.71
C ASN A 298 -14.07 -4.17 -0.66
N ASP A 299 -12.96 -3.91 -1.35
CA ASP A 299 -12.66 -4.44 -2.68
C ASP A 299 -12.44 -5.96 -2.72
N VAL A 300 -12.15 -6.60 -1.59
CA VAL A 300 -11.96 -8.06 -1.46
C VAL A 300 -13.19 -8.76 -0.86
N LYS A 301 -14.37 -8.15 -0.96
CA LYS A 301 -15.68 -8.73 -0.58
C LYS A 301 -15.84 -8.99 0.92
N GLN A 302 -15.24 -8.16 1.76
CA GLN A 302 -15.31 -8.28 3.22
C GLN A 302 -16.05 -7.11 3.85
N PHE A 303 -16.78 -7.41 4.93
CA PHE A 303 -17.39 -6.40 5.78
C PHE A 303 -16.39 -5.91 6.83
N THR A 304 -16.36 -4.59 7.01
CA THR A 304 -15.58 -3.90 8.02
C THR A 304 -16.50 -3.19 9.00
N ILE A 305 -16.14 -3.21 10.27
CA ILE A 305 -16.77 -2.39 11.30
C ILE A 305 -15.69 -1.61 12.03
N GLY A 306 -15.97 -0.37 12.40
CA GLY A 306 -15.03 0.46 13.12
C GLY A 306 -15.72 1.38 14.11
N ALA A 307 -14.98 1.76 15.15
CA ALA A 307 -15.39 2.77 16.09
C ALA A 307 -14.25 3.76 16.33
N GLY A 308 -14.58 5.00 16.64
CA GLY A 308 -13.59 6.04 16.88
C GLY A 308 -14.02 6.99 17.98
N VAL A 309 -13.03 7.52 18.70
CA VAL A 309 -13.21 8.61 19.65
C VAL A 309 -12.35 9.79 19.21
N LYS A 310 -12.99 10.94 19.07
CA LYS A 310 -12.40 12.21 18.68
C LYS A 310 -12.36 13.13 19.89
N LEU A 311 -11.15 13.36 20.41
CA LEU A 311 -10.84 14.32 21.44
C LEU A 311 -10.22 15.57 20.79
N PRO A 312 -10.19 16.74 21.47
CA PRO A 312 -9.72 17.99 20.87
C PRO A 312 -8.34 17.95 20.19
N LYS A 313 -7.45 17.04 20.59
CA LYS A 313 -6.10 16.88 20.04
C LYS A 313 -5.70 15.43 19.75
N LEU A 314 -6.63 14.49 19.90
CA LEU A 314 -6.33 13.06 19.81
C LEU A 314 -7.52 12.33 19.21
N ASN A 315 -7.27 11.61 18.13
CA ASN A 315 -8.25 10.71 17.54
C ASN A 315 -7.73 9.28 17.73
N ILE A 316 -8.60 8.41 18.22
CA ILE A 316 -8.31 6.98 18.37
C ILE A 316 -9.37 6.25 17.59
N ASP A 317 -8.95 5.43 16.63
CA ASP A 317 -9.83 4.59 15.83
C ASP A 317 -9.43 3.13 15.98
N TYR A 318 -10.43 2.26 16.08
CA TYR A 318 -10.26 0.81 16.09
C TYR A 318 -11.20 0.20 15.06
N THR A 319 -10.66 -0.71 14.24
CA THR A 319 -11.39 -1.33 13.13
C THR A 319 -11.14 -2.82 13.13
N PHE A 320 -12.18 -3.56 12.77
CA PHE A 320 -12.16 -5.00 12.61
C PHE A 320 -12.74 -5.37 11.24
N ALA A 321 -12.03 -6.22 10.51
CA ALA A 321 -12.47 -6.79 9.23
C ALA A 321 -12.77 -8.28 9.42
N THR A 322 -13.93 -8.72 8.92
CA THR A 322 -14.30 -10.15 8.94
C THR A 322 -13.72 -10.86 7.73
N PHE A 323 -12.83 -11.81 7.98
CA PHE A 323 -12.41 -12.78 6.96
C PHE A 323 -13.47 -13.88 6.91
N ASN A 324 -14.35 -13.83 5.93
CA ASN A 324 -15.17 -15.01 5.62
C ASN A 324 -14.23 -16.06 5.03
N GLU A 325 -14.16 -17.24 5.65
CA GLU A 325 -13.53 -18.41 5.05
C GLU A 325 -14.20 -18.67 3.70
N THR A 326 -13.55 -18.24 2.62
CA THR A 326 -13.82 -18.81 1.31
C THR A 326 -13.55 -20.29 1.44
N LYS A 327 -14.58 -21.12 1.28
CA LYS A 327 -14.46 -22.58 1.19
C LYS A 327 -13.21 -22.90 0.38
N ALA A 328 -12.26 -23.58 1.03
CA ALA A 328 -11.05 -24.07 0.42
C ALA A 328 -11.42 -25.07 -0.68
N ASN A 329 -11.75 -24.57 -1.87
CA ASN A 329 -11.58 -25.36 -3.07
C ASN A 329 -10.08 -25.31 -3.33
N GLY A 330 -9.43 -26.43 -2.98
CA GLY A 330 -8.01 -26.63 -3.23
C GLY A 330 -7.63 -26.18 -4.63
N LEU A 331 -6.43 -25.61 -4.73
CA LEU A 331 -5.77 -25.43 -6.02
C LEU A 331 -5.79 -26.78 -6.77
N PRO A 332 -6.06 -26.79 -8.09
CA PRO A 332 -5.99 -28.01 -8.89
C PRO A 332 -4.60 -28.64 -8.88
#